data_AF-A0A838HAX1-F1
#
_entry.id   AF-A0A838HAX1-F1
#
_cell.length_a   1.000
_cell.length_b   1.000
_cell.length_c   1.000
_cell.angle_alpha   90.00
_cell.angle_beta   90.00
_cell.angle_gamma   90.00
#
_symmetry.space_group_name_H-M   'P 1'
#
loop_
_entity.id
_entity.type
_entity.pdbx_description
1 polymer ?
#
loop_
_entity_poly.entity_id
_entity_poly.type
_entity_poly.pdbx_seq_one_letter_code
_entity_poly.pdbx_strand_id
1 'polypeptide(L)' 'MARSNDLYDLPLTTSRGAGHAYNEGVAALLKVQSGGLETVAASIAMDPTFALGHAALALLGHEYCA' A
#
# COMPACT_ATOMS: atom_id res chain seq x y z
N MET A 1 -5.81 -12.58 14.27
CA MET A 1 -5.89 -11.55 13.21
C MET A 1 -6.07 -12.24 11.88
N ALA A 2 -7.10 -11.91 11.10
CA ALA A 2 -7.23 -12.44 9.74
C ALA A 2 -6.19 -11.77 8.83
N ARG A 3 -5.39 -12.57 8.12
CA ARG A 3 -4.39 -12.09 7.14
C ARG A 3 -5.09 -11.50 5.91
N SER A 4 -4.51 -10.45 5.33
CA SER A 4 -4.90 -9.91 4.03
C SER A 4 -4.05 -10.53 2.93
N ASN A 5 -4.56 -10.57 1.70
CA ASN A 5 -3.76 -10.89 0.50
C ASN A 5 -3.60 -9.63 -0.36
N ASP A 6 -2.60 -9.61 -1.24
CA ASP A 6 -2.42 -8.57 -2.24
C ASP A 6 -3.22 -8.84 -3.53
N LEU A 7 -3.03 -8.00 -4.56
CA LEU A 7 -3.70 -8.13 -5.87
C LEU A 7 -3.32 -9.40 -6.65
N TYR A 8 -2.25 -10.09 -6.22
CA TYR A 8 -1.73 -11.32 -6.82
C TYR A 8 -1.97 -12.54 -5.91
N ASP A 9 -2.85 -12.39 -4.91
CA ASP A 9 -3.22 -13.39 -3.93
C ASP A 9 -2.07 -13.83 -3.01
N LEU A 10 -1.03 -13.00 -2.89
CA LEU A 10 0.09 -13.25 -1.99
C LEU A 10 -0.23 -12.75 -0.57
N PRO A 11 0.15 -13.50 0.48
CA PRO A 11 -0.18 -13.14 1.85
C PRO A 11 0.57 -11.88 2.29
N LEU A 12 -0.18 -10.91 2.81
CA LEU A 12 0.34 -9.70 3.45
C LEU A 12 0.40 -9.88 4.96
N THR A 13 1.55 -9.51 5.53
CA THR A 13 1.75 -9.46 6.98
C THR A 13 1.32 -8.09 7.49
N THR A 14 0.00 -7.89 7.58
CA THR A 14 -0.64 -6.68 8.11
C THR A 14 -2.11 -6.96 8.47
N SER A 15 -2.81 -5.97 9.00
CA SER A 15 -4.26 -6.03 9.23
C SER A 15 -5.06 -6.03 7.92
N ARG A 16 -6.29 -6.56 7.94
CA ARG A 16 -7.16 -6.57 6.76
C ARG A 16 -7.46 -5.17 6.21
N GLY A 17 -7.63 -4.18 7.08
CA GLY A 17 -7.90 -2.79 6.69
C GLY A 17 -6.70 -2.15 5.99
N ALA A 18 -5.51 -2.29 6.59
CA ALA A 18 -4.28 -1.79 5.98
C ALA A 18 -3.97 -2.48 4.64
N GLY A 19 -4.13 -3.81 4.57
CA GLY A 19 -3.95 -4.54 3.31
C GLY A 19 -4.93 -4.13 2.20
N HIS A 20 -6.18 -3.83 2.55
CA HIS A 20 -7.16 -3.30 1.59
C HIS A 20 -6.75 -1.94 1.05
N ALA A 21 -6.42 -0.98 1.93
CA ALA A 21 -5.96 0.34 1.53
C ALA A 21 -4.69 0.26 0.66
N TYR A 22 -3.74 -0.61 1.02
CA TYR A 22 -2.55 -0.84 0.20
C TYR A 22 -2.91 -1.31 -1.21
N ASN A 23 -3.79 -2.30 -1.35
CA ASN A 23 -4.23 -2.82 -2.63
C ASN A 23 -4.96 -1.77 -3.48
N GLU A 24 -5.81 -0.94 -2.86
CA GLU A 24 -6.49 0.16 -3.55
C GLU A 24 -5.47 1.18 -4.07
N GLY A 25 -4.48 1.56 -3.26
CA GLY A 25 -3.42 2.47 -3.66
C GLY A 25 -2.58 1.93 -4.82
N VAL A 26 -2.13 0.67 -4.74
CA VAL A 26 -1.40 0.01 -5.83
C VAL A 26 -2.25 -0.08 -7.10
N ALA A 27 -3.53 -0.44 -6.98
CA ALA A 27 -4.42 -0.51 -8.13
C ALA A 27 -4.63 0.87 -8.80
N ALA A 28 -4.72 1.95 -8.03
CA ALA A 28 -4.80 3.30 -8.56
C ALA A 28 -3.53 3.70 -9.30
N LEU A 29 -2.35 3.40 -8.74
CA LEU A 29 -1.06 3.67 -9.38
C LEU A 29 -0.91 2.92 -10.71
N LEU A 30 -1.26 1.62 -10.75
CA LEU A 30 -1.22 0.82 -11.98
C LEU A 30 -2.19 1.32 -13.06
N LYS A 31 -3.27 2.00 -12.66
CA LYS A 31 -4.23 2.63 -13.58
C LYS A 31 -3.89 4.08 -13.92
N VAL A 32 -2.78 4.62 -13.40
CA VAL A 32 -2.37 6.03 -13.55
C VAL A 32 -3.45 6.99 -13.05
N GLN A 33 -4.08 6.64 -11.92
CA GLN A 33 -5.07 7.48 -11.25
C GLN A 33 -4.44 8.29 -10.12
N SER A 34 -5.01 9.47 -9.85
CA SER A 34 -4.64 10.27 -8.68
C SER A 34 -5.04 9.57 -7.37
N GLY A 35 -4.43 9.98 -6.25
CA GLY A 35 -4.80 9.47 -4.93
C GLY A 35 -4.11 8.17 -4.51
N GLY A 36 -3.34 7.54 -5.41
CA GLY A 36 -2.68 6.25 -5.12
C GLY A 36 -1.64 6.35 -4.00
N LEU A 37 -0.83 7.42 -4.00
CA LEU A 37 0.20 7.65 -2.99
C LEU A 37 -0.40 7.86 -1.59
N GLU A 38 -1.45 8.68 -1.51
CA GLU A 38 -2.18 8.99 -0.29
C GLU A 38 -2.87 7.74 0.28
N THR A 39 -3.39 6.88 -0.59
CA THR A 39 -4.04 5.64 -0.18
C THR A 39 -3.01 4.61 0.33
N VAL A 40 -1.83 4.52 -0.29
CA VAL A 40 -0.71 3.73 0.25
C VAL A 40 -0.27 4.28 1.62
N ALA A 41 -0.14 5.60 1.76
CA ALA A 41 0.20 6.22 3.04
C ALA A 41 -0.85 5.95 4.14
N ALA A 42 -2.14 5.92 3.77
CA ALA A 42 -3.22 5.57 4.70
C ALA A 42 -3.09 4.14 5.23
N SER A 43 -2.61 3.18 4.42
CA SER A 43 -2.35 1.81 4.90
C SER A 43 -1.33 1.76 6.04
N ILE A 44 -0.30 2.61 5.98
CA ILE A 44 0.73 2.75 7.02
C ILE A 44 0.15 3.42 8.27
N ALA A 45 -0.71 4.42 8.09
CA ALA A 45 -1.39 5.06 9.22
C ALA A 45 -2.29 4.07 9.99
N MET A 46 -2.90 3.10 9.30
CA MET A 46 -3.70 2.04 9.91
C MET A 46 -2.84 0.95 10.58
N ASP A 47 -1.69 0.61 10.00
CA ASP A 47 -0.71 -0.31 10.56
C ASP A 47 0.71 0.27 10.42
N PRO A 48 1.20 1.00 11.44
CA PRO A 48 2.51 1.64 11.40
C PRO A 48 3.68 0.67 11.22
N THR A 49 3.45 -0.63 11.47
CA THR A 49 4.46 -1.68 11.35
C THR A 49 4.46 -2.36 9.97
N PHE A 50 3.57 -1.94 9.06
CA PHE A 50 3.43 -2.54 7.74
C PHE A 50 4.63 -2.21 6.81
N ALA A 51 5.65 -3.07 6.86
CA ALA A 51 6.92 -2.87 6.19
C ALA A 51 6.82 -2.70 4.66
N LEU A 52 5.92 -3.44 3.99
CA LEU A 52 5.73 -3.31 2.54
C LEU A 52 5.14 -1.95 2.15
N GLY A 53 4.22 -1.41 2.95
CA GLY A 53 3.68 -0.06 2.75
C GLY A 53 4.78 1.00 2.81
N HIS A 54 5.66 0.94 3.81
CA HIS A 54 6.83 1.83 3.92
C HIS A 54 7.77 1.71 2.73
N ALA A 55 8.09 0.49 2.31
CA ALA A 55 8.97 0.25 1.16
C ALA A 55 8.37 0.83 -0.14
N ALA A 56 7.07 0.63 -0.35
CA ALA A 56 6.37 1.19 -1.51
C ALA A 56 6.37 2.73 -1.49
N LEU A 57 6.09 3.35 -0.33
CA LEU A 57 6.08 4.80 -0.20
C LEU A 57 7.47 5.42 -0.45
N ALA A 58 8.53 4.78 0.06
CA ALA A 58 9.90 5.22 -0.18
C ALA A 58 10.28 5.15 -1.67
N LEU A 59 9.93 4.05 -2.35
CA LEU A 59 10.15 3.89 -3.79
C LEU A 59 9.41 4.96 -4.58
N LEU A 60 8.11 5.13 -4.33
CA LEU A 60 7.31 6.14 -5.04
C LEU A 60 7.85 7.55 -4.80
N GLY A 61 8.20 7.89 -3.55
CA GLY A 61 8.80 9.19 -3.24
C GLY A 61 10.13 9.44 -3.95
N HIS A 62 10.94 8.40 -4.18
CA HIS A 62 12.15 8.49 -4.99
C HIS A 62 11.81 8.78 -6.46
N GLU A 63 10.88 8.04 -7.05
CA GLU A 63 10.52 8.19 -8.47
C GLU A 63 9.76 9.51 -8.78
N TYR A 64 9.00 10.07 -7.83
CA TYR A 64 8.29 11.34 -8.02
C TYR A 64 9.18 12.59 -7.85
N CYS A 65 10.31 12.47 -7.15
CA CYS A 65 11.22 13.58 -6.88
C CYS A 65 12.48 13.58 -7.76
N ALA A 66 12.73 12.51 -8.52
CA ALA A 66 13.80 12.40 -9.51
C ALA A 66 13.40 13.07 -10.83
#